data_AF-A0A0W1DK13-F1
#
_entry.id   AF-A0A0W1DK13-F1
#
_cell.length_a   1.000
_cell.length_b   1.000
_cell.length_c   1.000
_cell.angle_alpha   90.00
_cell.angle_beta   90.00
_cell.angle_gamma   90.00
#
_symmetry.space_group_name_H-M   'P 1'
#
loop_
_entity.id
_entity.type
_entity.pdbx_description
1 polymer ?
#
loop_
_entity_poly.entity_id
_entity_poly.type
_entity_poly.pdbx_seq_one_letter_code
_entity_poly.pdbx_strand_id
1 'polypeptide(L)'
;MALPRKVRRRTPRRWAECPDDLHDYTNPVAPRRASRRSRDDDGPLVVTDDWPEQVPIGDAELRAIEGHMRQELDKLFGPLP
;
A
#
# COMPACT_ATOMS: atom_id res chain seq x y z
N MET A 1 27.70 22.23 25.65
CA MET A 1 27.33 22.90 24.38
C MET A 1 27.11 21.83 23.32
N ALA A 2 25.90 21.71 22.77
CA ALA A 2 25.57 20.68 21.77
C ALA A 2 25.68 21.25 20.35
N LEU A 3 26.43 20.58 19.47
CA LEU A 3 26.59 21.00 18.07
C LEU A 3 25.36 20.61 17.23
N PRO A 4 24.90 21.47 16.31
CA PRO A 4 23.70 21.19 15.51
C PRO A 4 23.96 20.06 14.50
N ARG A 5 23.12 19.02 14.55
CA ARG A 5 23.14 17.90 13.61
C ARG A 5 22.58 18.37 12.26
N LYS A 6 23.41 18.32 11.22
CA LYS A 6 23.06 18.70 9.84
C LYS A 6 22.00 17.73 9.30
N VAL A 7 20.75 18.18 9.18
CA VAL A 7 19.65 17.41 8.58
C VAL A 7 19.91 17.28 7.08
N ARG A 8 20.45 16.13 6.64
CA ARG A 8 20.52 15.79 5.22
C ARG A 8 19.12 15.40 4.77
N ARG A 9 18.40 16.33 4.14
CA ARG A 9 17.16 16.05 3.42
C ARG A 9 17.50 15.10 2.26
N ARG A 10 17.14 13.83 2.40
CA ARG A 10 17.16 12.88 1.29
C ARG A 10 15.97 13.23 0.40
N THR A 11 16.23 13.65 -0.83
CA THR A 11 15.20 13.69 -1.86
C THR A 11 14.63 12.28 -2.02
N PRO A 12 13.31 12.09 -2.03
CA PRO A 12 12.73 10.78 -2.30
C PRO A 12 13.22 10.35 -3.68
N ARG A 13 13.79 9.14 -3.76
CA ARG A 13 14.04 8.50 -5.06
C ARG A 13 12.68 8.45 -5.75
N ARG A 14 12.64 8.86 -7.02
CA ARG A 14 11.49 8.78 -7.94
C ARG A 14 10.50 7.70 -7.50
N TRP A 15 9.24 8.10 -7.33
CA TRP A 15 8.12 7.17 -7.28
C TRP A 15 8.27 6.19 -8.43
N ALA A 16 8.02 4.91 -8.19
CA ALA A 16 8.15 3.88 -9.21
C ALA A 16 7.42 4.37 -10.48
N GLU A 17 8.17 4.47 -11.58
CA GLU A 17 7.59 4.84 -12.87
C GLU A 17 6.42 3.89 -13.14
N CYS A 18 5.30 4.47 -13.61
CA CYS A 18 4.13 3.72 -14.00
C CYS A 18 4.58 2.55 -14.88
N PRO A 19 4.35 1.29 -14.49
CA PRO A 19 4.79 0.17 -15.29
C PRO A 19 4.21 0.28 -16.70
N ASP A 20 5.05 0.09 -17.72
CA ASP A 20 4.66 0.18 -19.13
C ASP A 20 3.60 -0.88 -19.49
N ASP A 21 3.58 -2.02 -18.78
CA ASP A 21 2.54 -3.04 -18.87
C ASP A 21 1.99 -3.40 -17.47
N LEU A 22 0.68 -3.39 -17.34
CA LEU A 22 -0.05 -3.78 -16.13
C LEU A 22 0.17 -5.27 -15.80
N HIS A 23 0.39 -6.13 -16.80
CA HIS A 23 0.47 -7.58 -16.65
C HIS A 23 1.89 -8.14 -16.55
N ASP A 24 2.91 -7.29 -16.49
CA ASP A 24 4.32 -7.68 -16.39
C ASP A 24 4.64 -8.60 -15.19
N TYR A 25 3.78 -8.61 -14.16
CA TYR A 25 3.89 -9.50 -13.00
C TYR A 25 3.67 -10.99 -13.32
N THR A 26 3.00 -11.30 -14.44
CA THR A 26 2.78 -12.69 -14.88
C THR A 26 3.98 -13.27 -15.61
N ASN A 27 4.88 -12.42 -16.07
CA ASN A 27 6.07 -12.84 -16.77
C ASN A 27 7.13 -13.25 -15.73
N PRO A 28 7.69 -14.46 -15.78
CA PRO A 28 8.84 -14.82 -14.96
C PRO A 28 10.02 -13.94 -15.38
N VAL A 29 10.17 -12.81 -14.68
CA VAL A 29 11.14 -11.76 -15.00
C VAL A 29 12.53 -12.37 -15.19
N ALA A 30 13.10 -12.18 -16.38
CA ALA A 30 14.50 -12.47 -16.67
C ALA A 30 15.39 -11.85 -15.59
N PRO A 31 16.44 -12.55 -15.11
CA PRO A 31 17.17 -12.14 -13.92
C PRO A 31 17.70 -10.72 -14.06
N ARG A 32 17.08 -9.78 -13.33
CA ARG A 32 17.54 -8.39 -13.22
C ARG A 32 18.97 -8.45 -12.71
N ARG A 33 19.93 -7.94 -13.50
CA ARG A 33 21.37 -7.92 -13.17
C ARG A 33 21.56 -7.58 -11.69
N ALA A 34 22.07 -8.56 -10.93
CA ALA A 34 22.26 -8.46 -9.50
C ALA A 34 23.24 -7.31 -9.19
N SER A 35 22.70 -6.13 -8.90
CA SER A 35 23.46 -4.97 -8.41
C SER A 35 22.89 -4.47 -7.09
N ARG A 36 22.46 -5.40 -6.24
CA ARG A 36 22.29 -5.11 -4.81
C ARG A 36 22.98 -6.22 -4.06
N ARG A 37 23.92 -5.82 -3.20
CA ARG A 37 24.48 -6.70 -2.17
C ARG A 37 23.28 -7.33 -1.49
N SER A 38 23.24 -8.67 -1.48
CA SER A 38 22.34 -9.44 -0.63
C SER A 38 22.41 -8.79 0.74
N ARG A 39 21.31 -8.18 1.20
CA ARG A 39 21.22 -7.82 2.61
C ARG A 39 21.11 -9.17 3.30
N ASP A 40 22.17 -9.53 4.03
CA ASP A 40 22.17 -10.72 4.87
C ASP A 40 20.90 -10.70 5.72
N ASP A 41 20.13 -11.78 5.61
CA ASP A 41 18.86 -12.06 6.29
C ASP A 41 18.38 -10.90 7.19
N ASP A 42 17.67 -9.95 6.57
CA ASP A 42 16.73 -9.11 7.30
C ASP A 42 15.80 -10.13 7.98
N GLY A 43 15.94 -10.30 9.30
CA GLY A 43 15.39 -11.44 10.08
C GLY A 43 13.88 -11.68 9.89
N PRO A 44 13.26 -12.62 10.64
CA PRO A 44 11.88 -13.04 10.40
C PRO A 44 10.96 -11.84 10.18
N LEU A 45 10.26 -11.80 9.03
CA LEU A 45 9.29 -10.76 8.69
C LEU A 45 8.29 -10.63 9.84
N VAL A 46 8.44 -9.58 10.64
CA VAL A 46 7.51 -9.28 11.71
C VAL A 46 6.31 -8.60 11.07
N VAL A 47 5.25 -9.36 10.90
CA VAL A 47 3.94 -8.84 10.51
C VAL A 47 3.33 -8.23 11.76
N THR A 48 3.46 -6.91 11.90
CA THR A 48 2.77 -6.16 12.95
C THR A 48 1.50 -5.57 12.35
N ASP A 49 0.35 -5.92 12.92
CA ASP A 49 -0.91 -5.26 12.59
C ASP A 49 -0.97 -3.90 13.29
N ASP A 50 -0.29 -2.91 12.71
CA ASP A 50 -0.26 -1.52 13.17
C ASP A 50 -1.55 -0.75 12.80
N TRP A 51 -2.71 -1.43 12.87
CA TRP A 51 -3.99 -0.78 12.58
C TRP A 51 -4.35 0.22 13.68
N PRO A 52 -4.79 1.43 13.32
CA PRO A 52 -5.21 2.41 14.31
C PRO A 52 -6.45 1.91 15.07
N GLU A 53 -6.50 2.16 16.38
CA GLU A 53 -7.65 1.80 17.23
C GLU A 53 -8.95 2.46 16.75
N GLN A 54 -8.86 3.65 16.17
CA GLN A 54 -9.97 4.36 15.57
C GLN A 54 -9.82 4.37 14.05
N VAL A 55 -10.73 3.67 13.39
CA VAL A 55 -10.86 3.70 11.94
C VAL A 55 -11.33 5.11 11.54
N PRO A 56 -10.70 5.76 10.56
CA PRO A 56 -11.02 7.12 10.15
C PRO A 56 -12.39 7.28 9.47
N ILE A 57 -13.13 6.17 9.31
CA ILE A 57 -14.48 6.14 8.76
C ILE A 57 -15.40 5.55 9.83
N GLY A 58 -16.31 6.37 10.35
CA GLY A 58 -17.29 5.97 11.37
C GLY A 58 -18.62 5.50 10.78
N ASP A 59 -19.52 5.02 11.64
CA ASP A 59 -20.84 4.50 11.23
C ASP A 59 -21.69 5.52 10.47
N ALA A 60 -21.57 6.81 10.81
CA ALA A 60 -22.30 7.88 10.13
C ALA A 60 -21.85 8.04 8.67
N GLU A 61 -20.54 7.96 8.43
CA GLU A 61 -19.94 8.05 7.10
C GLU A 61 -20.23 6.77 6.30
N LEU A 62 -20.17 5.60 6.95
CA LEU A 62 -20.55 4.32 6.33
C LEU A 62 -22.00 4.36 5.82
N ARG A 63 -22.96 4.82 6.63
CA ARG A 63 -24.37 4.92 6.20
C ARG A 63 -24.55 5.89 5.03
N ALA A 64 -23.79 6.99 4.99
CA ALA A 64 -23.84 7.93 3.89
C ALA A 64 -23.32 7.30 2.58
N ILE A 65 -22.22 6.55 2.66
CA ILE A 65 -21.64 5.84 1.51
C ILE A 65 -22.55 4.71 1.05
N GLU A 66 -23.06 3.89 1.96
CA GLU A 66 -24.00 2.79 1.67
C GLU A 66 -25.28 3.32 1.01
N GLY A 67 -25.84 4.41 1.54
CA GLY A 67 -27.00 5.06 0.94
C GLY A 67 -26.75 5.54 -0.49
N HIS A 68 -25.56 6.10 -0.75
CA HIS A 68 -25.17 6.53 -2.09
C HIS A 68 -24.95 5.34 -3.05
N MET A 69 -24.32 4.28 -2.57
CA MET A 69 -23.97 3.10 -3.36
C MET A 69 -25.10 2.07 -3.47
N ARG A 70 -26.22 2.26 -2.76
CA ARG A 70 -27.31 1.29 -2.64
C ARG A 70 -27.71 0.64 -3.96
N GLN A 71 -27.90 1.44 -5.01
CA GLN A 71 -28.31 0.92 -6.33
C GLN A 71 -27.25 0.01 -6.96
N GLU A 72 -25.96 0.31 -6.78
CA GLU A 72 -24.86 -0.51 -7.29
C GLU A 72 -24.64 -1.75 -6.42
N LEU A 73 -24.80 -1.63 -5.10
CA LEU A 73 -24.73 -2.75 -4.18
C LEU A 73 -25.88 -3.74 -4.41
N ASP A 74 -27.11 -3.25 -4.60
CA ASP A 74 -28.28 -4.08 -4.92
C ASP A 74 -28.09 -4.85 -6.25
N LYS A 75 -27.43 -4.25 -7.24
CA LYS A 75 -27.08 -4.93 -8.51
C LYS A 75 -25.98 -5.97 -8.31
N LEU A 76 -25.00 -5.69 -7.47
CA LEU A 76 -23.84 -6.56 -7.24
C LEU A 76 -24.23 -7.80 -6.42
N PHE A 77 -25.04 -7.62 -5.38
CA PHE A 77 -25.44 -8.70 -4.47
C PHE A 77 -26.73 -9.41 -4.91
N GLY A 78 -27.54 -8.77 -5.75
CA GLY A 78 -28.82 -9.31 -6.20
C GLY A 78 -29.84 -9.42 -5.05
N PRO A 79 -31.05 -9.91 -5.34
CA PRO A 79 -32.04 -10.17 -4.30
C PRO A 79 -31.55 -11.27 -3.36
N LEU A 80 -31.66 -11.03 -2.05
CA LEU A 80 -31.38 -12.03 -1.02
C LEU A 80 -32.30 -13.25 -1.20
N PRO A 81 -31.79 -14.49 -1.02
CA PRO A 81 -32.59 -15.72 -1.13
C PRO A 81 -33.65 -15.86 -0.03
#